data_AF-A0A662ABE7-F1
#
_entry.id   AF-A0A662ABE7-F1
#
_cell.length_a   1.000
_cell.length_b   1.000
_cell.length_c   1.000
_cell.angle_alpha   90.00
_cell.angle_beta   90.00
_cell.angle_gamma   90.00
#
_symmetry.space_group_name_H-M   'P 1'
#
loop_
_entity.id
_entity.type
_entity.pdbx_description
1 polymer ?
#
loop_
_entity_poly.entity_id
_entity_poly.type
_entity_poly.pdbx_seq_one_letter_code
_entity_poly.pdbx_strand_id
1 'polypeptide(L)'
;MTKTIILRNFDFISLTDKGVERKINEDYLAYFDTFNGHIFVVCDGMGGHQGGDIASETAVEAIGDFFNATYHKNPFEAIENAISFANQKVYNRSKQSPELYGMGTTIIFVLIRDDRVYYGHAGDSRLYAFSQNSLKQLTRDHSYVNQLVDRKIITEKEAISHPRRNEITRALGLADNIEPEVTNSAYLPNEKDILLLCSDGLNNMVSDSQIKNILTTEKNIEEKASELINAAIKNGGIDNISVQLIRFHNINHQYTPIKINNWGESILKKYLLNKWAYFIGVLVIFFIVSIILLNKKDLDIPSEEYELIISKGHKTTNDGLLMIYPYKIKKSDNYELISEKFKVGIPFLKSLNPNMYEFIEGMHLKVPIQEIYIVQGDDDIQLISDQFNINLIDIMQVNEFCDYKLTVGRELIIPLAGNKIETLKKN
;
A
#
# COMPACT_ATOMS: atom_id res chain seq x y z
N MET A 1 -7.19 -13.88 -28.66
CA MET A 1 -6.20 -13.36 -27.70
C MET A 1 -6.28 -14.19 -26.43
N THR A 2 -5.22 -14.91 -26.12
CA THR A 2 -5.12 -15.81 -24.97
C THR A 2 -5.11 -14.96 -23.69
N LYS A 3 -6.17 -15.04 -22.87
CA LYS A 3 -6.15 -14.55 -21.49
C LYS A 3 -5.09 -15.36 -20.76
N THR A 4 -3.92 -14.77 -20.50
CA THR A 4 -2.94 -15.37 -19.62
C THR A 4 -3.47 -15.21 -18.21
N ILE A 5 -4.11 -16.26 -17.70
CA ILE A 5 -4.42 -16.38 -16.29
C ILE A 5 -3.06 -16.55 -15.61
N ILE A 6 -2.60 -15.52 -14.90
CA ILE A 6 -1.45 -15.68 -13.99
C ILE A 6 -1.98 -16.52 -12.84
N LEU A 7 -1.75 -17.84 -12.91
CA LEU A 7 -1.99 -18.73 -11.78
C LEU A 7 -0.97 -18.35 -10.71
N ARG A 8 -1.44 -17.95 -9.52
CA ARG A 8 -0.55 -17.78 -8.36
C ARG A 8 -0.01 -19.15 -7.98
N ASN A 9 1.28 -19.23 -7.68
CA ASN A 9 1.94 -20.44 -7.19
C ASN A 9 1.66 -20.71 -5.69
N PHE A 10 0.61 -20.09 -5.15
CA PHE A 10 0.14 -20.28 -3.79
C PHE A 10 -1.33 -19.86 -3.65
N ASP A 11 -2.01 -20.42 -2.67
CA ASP A 11 -3.25 -19.89 -2.08
C ASP A 11 -2.99 -19.47 -0.62
N PHE A 12 -3.83 -18.62 -0.06
CA PHE A 12 -3.68 -18.16 1.31
C PHE A 12 -5.01 -17.83 1.98
N ILE A 13 -5.01 -17.84 3.30
CA ILE A 13 -6.13 -17.38 4.13
C ILE A 13 -5.58 -16.65 5.34
N SER A 14 -6.28 -15.59 5.76
CA SER A 14 -5.93 -14.80 6.93
C SER A 14 -7.14 -14.73 7.84
N LEU A 15 -6.97 -15.12 9.11
CA LEU A 15 -8.02 -15.10 10.12
C LEU A 15 -7.49 -14.43 11.38
N THR A 16 -8.34 -13.63 12.02
CA THR A 16 -8.08 -13.03 13.33
C THR A 16 -9.31 -13.14 14.20
N ASP A 17 -9.12 -13.38 15.48
CA ASP A 17 -10.14 -13.41 16.51
C ASP A 17 -9.65 -12.65 17.73
N LYS A 18 -10.55 -11.90 18.37
CA LYS A 18 -10.24 -11.14 19.58
C LYS A 18 -9.86 -12.05 20.76
N GLY A 19 -10.25 -13.31 20.74
CA GLY A 19 -10.18 -14.19 21.88
C GLY A 19 -11.33 -13.96 22.86
N VAL A 20 -11.29 -14.73 23.95
CA VAL A 20 -12.34 -14.81 24.96
C VAL A 20 -12.20 -13.69 25.99
N GLU A 21 -10.97 -13.41 26.45
CA GLU A 21 -10.74 -12.52 27.60
C GLU A 21 -10.52 -11.04 27.20
N ARG A 22 -9.98 -10.79 26.01
CA ARG A 22 -9.68 -9.42 25.55
C ARG A 22 -10.95 -8.67 25.13
N LYS A 23 -10.94 -7.35 25.31
CA LYS A 23 -12.06 -6.45 24.91
C LYS A 23 -11.91 -5.90 23.50
N ILE A 24 -10.68 -5.71 23.06
CA ILE A 24 -10.29 -5.16 21.77
C ILE A 24 -9.35 -6.17 21.11
N ASN A 25 -9.38 -6.22 19.79
CA ASN A 25 -8.39 -6.94 19.01
C ASN A 25 -7.27 -5.96 18.63
N GLU A 26 -6.13 -6.08 19.30
CA GLU A 26 -4.93 -5.27 19.06
C GLU A 26 -4.01 -5.91 18.02
N ASP A 27 -4.32 -7.11 17.55
CA ASP A 27 -3.65 -7.68 16.37
C ASP A 27 -4.13 -7.01 15.09
N TYR A 28 -3.20 -6.83 14.14
CA TYR A 28 -3.50 -6.42 12.78
C TYR A 28 -2.76 -7.28 11.78
N LEU A 29 -3.44 -7.67 10.70
CA LEU A 29 -2.87 -8.49 9.64
C LEU A 29 -3.26 -7.94 8.27
N ALA A 30 -2.36 -8.07 7.31
CA ALA A 30 -2.64 -7.66 5.94
C ALA A 30 -1.89 -8.49 4.90
N TYR A 31 -2.41 -8.41 3.68
CA TYR A 31 -1.79 -8.87 2.46
C TYR A 31 -1.72 -7.73 1.44
N PHE A 32 -0.56 -7.55 0.81
CA PHE A 32 -0.35 -6.59 -0.27
C PHE A 32 0.14 -7.29 -1.54
N ASP A 33 -0.49 -6.98 -2.67
CA ASP A 33 -0.05 -7.37 -4.01
C ASP A 33 0.63 -6.17 -4.68
N THR A 34 1.96 -6.20 -4.73
CA THR A 34 2.77 -5.05 -5.18
C THR A 34 3.68 -5.45 -6.32
N PHE A 35 4.23 -4.47 -7.04
CA PHE A 35 5.28 -4.73 -8.02
C PHE A 35 6.60 -5.21 -7.39
N ASN A 36 6.73 -5.19 -6.05
CA ASN A 36 7.82 -5.81 -5.31
C ASN A 36 7.61 -7.30 -5.02
N GLY A 37 6.40 -7.82 -5.21
CA GLY A 37 5.97 -9.17 -4.85
C GLY A 37 4.78 -9.17 -3.90
N HIS A 38 4.49 -10.35 -3.35
CA HIS A 38 3.37 -10.58 -2.44
C HIS A 38 3.83 -10.46 -1.00
N ILE A 39 3.19 -9.59 -0.23
CA ILE A 39 3.61 -9.27 1.13
C ILE A 39 2.53 -9.72 2.11
N PHE A 40 2.94 -10.37 3.20
CA PHE A 40 2.10 -10.79 4.31
C PHE A 40 2.68 -10.27 5.60
N VAL A 41 1.84 -9.67 6.43
CA VAL A 41 2.26 -9.07 7.70
C VAL A 41 1.29 -9.44 8.80
N VAL A 42 1.80 -9.85 9.96
CA VAL A 42 1.04 -9.92 11.21
C VAL A 42 1.77 -9.06 12.24
N CYS A 43 1.03 -8.19 12.91
CA CYS A 43 1.50 -7.32 13.97
C CYS A 43 0.63 -7.56 15.21
N ASP A 44 1.25 -7.85 16.33
CA ASP A 44 0.60 -8.01 17.64
C ASP A 44 0.79 -6.72 18.43
N GLY A 45 -0.29 -5.98 18.63
CA GLY A 45 -0.28 -4.65 19.23
C GLY A 45 -0.20 -4.71 20.74
N MET A 46 0.70 -3.92 21.33
CA MET A 46 0.78 -3.76 22.78
C MET A 46 0.71 -2.28 23.17
N GLY A 47 -0.02 -1.99 24.23
CA GLY A 47 -0.13 -0.64 24.75
C GLY A 47 -0.97 -0.61 26.02
N GLY A 48 -1.02 0.55 26.67
CA GLY A 48 -1.93 0.79 27.80
C GLY A 48 -3.39 0.84 27.35
N HIS A 49 -4.19 1.76 27.88
CA HIS A 49 -5.65 1.77 27.67
C HIS A 49 -6.14 1.83 26.18
N GLN A 50 -5.34 2.33 25.21
CA GLN A 50 -5.77 2.63 23.82
C GLN A 50 -4.62 2.51 22.76
N GLY A 51 -3.52 1.82 23.05
CA GLY A 51 -2.30 1.96 22.23
C GLY A 51 -2.03 0.83 21.22
N GLY A 52 -2.39 -0.41 21.57
CA GLY A 52 -1.91 -1.58 20.83
C GLY A 52 -2.49 -1.69 19.42
N ASP A 53 -3.81 -1.54 19.29
CA ASP A 53 -4.54 -1.54 18.01
C ASP A 53 -4.03 -0.47 17.04
N ILE A 54 -3.82 0.76 17.55
CA ILE A 54 -3.27 1.86 16.75
C ILE A 54 -1.83 1.56 16.32
N ALA A 55 -1.01 0.96 17.19
CA ALA A 55 0.37 0.63 16.88
C ALA A 55 0.48 -0.45 15.79
N SER A 56 -0.28 -1.53 15.90
CA SER A 56 -0.28 -2.63 14.92
C SER A 56 -0.83 -2.19 13.56
N GLU A 57 -1.93 -1.43 13.54
CA GLU A 57 -2.47 -0.83 12.31
C GLU A 57 -1.45 0.12 11.65
N THR A 58 -0.87 1.05 12.42
CA THR A 58 0.13 2.01 11.92
C THR A 58 1.33 1.30 11.29
N ALA A 59 1.80 0.21 11.92
CA ALA A 59 2.93 -0.55 11.39
C ALA A 59 2.58 -1.19 10.04
N VAL A 60 1.41 -1.83 9.93
CA VAL A 60 0.96 -2.50 8.71
C VAL A 60 0.74 -1.51 7.57
N GLU A 61 0.12 -0.36 7.84
CA GLU A 61 -0.05 0.72 6.85
C GLU A 61 1.29 1.23 6.33
N ALA A 62 2.26 1.46 7.23
CA ALA A 62 3.59 1.93 6.87
C ALA A 62 4.34 0.93 5.96
N ILE A 63 4.16 -0.37 6.16
CA ILE A 63 4.70 -1.40 5.27
C ILE A 63 4.08 -1.29 3.87
N GLY A 64 2.76 -1.13 3.79
CA GLY A 64 2.05 -0.94 2.52
C GLY A 64 2.57 0.29 1.76
N ASP A 65 2.68 1.43 2.44
CA ASP A 65 3.22 2.67 1.88
C ASP A 65 4.64 2.50 1.34
N PHE A 66 5.52 1.85 2.12
CA PHE A 66 6.92 1.63 1.74
C PHE A 66 7.03 0.86 0.42
N PHE A 67 6.33 -0.28 0.31
CA PHE A 67 6.43 -1.14 -0.87
C PHE A 67 5.62 -0.67 -2.07
N ASN A 68 4.64 0.22 -1.88
CA ASN A 68 3.92 0.87 -2.98
C ASN A 68 4.70 2.06 -3.58
N ALA A 69 5.62 2.66 -2.83
CA ALA A 69 6.35 3.84 -3.28
C ALA A 69 7.39 3.54 -4.38
N THR A 70 8.16 2.44 -4.28
CA THR A 70 9.22 2.14 -5.24
C THR A 70 9.64 0.67 -5.25
N TYR A 71 10.32 0.23 -6.32
CA TYR A 71 10.80 -1.15 -6.47
C TYR A 71 12.17 -1.32 -5.82
N HIS A 72 12.29 -2.33 -4.97
CA HIS A 72 13.49 -2.68 -4.23
C HIS A 72 14.14 -3.93 -4.80
N LYS A 73 15.30 -3.75 -5.46
CA LYS A 73 16.06 -4.83 -6.09
C LYS A 73 16.52 -5.89 -5.08
N ASN A 74 16.98 -5.47 -3.91
CA ASN A 74 17.42 -6.37 -2.86
C ASN A 74 16.27 -6.59 -1.85
N PRO A 75 15.65 -7.79 -1.80
CA PRO A 75 14.53 -8.04 -0.92
C PRO A 75 14.93 -8.05 0.56
N PHE A 76 16.15 -8.45 0.92
CA PHE A 76 16.60 -8.46 2.32
C PHE A 76 16.68 -7.03 2.89
N GLU A 77 17.36 -6.14 2.14
CA GLU A 77 17.45 -4.72 2.47
C GLU A 77 16.09 -4.03 2.44
N ALA A 78 15.21 -4.44 1.52
CA ALA A 78 13.84 -3.91 1.47
C ALA A 78 13.07 -4.21 2.77
N ILE A 79 13.18 -5.45 3.29
CA ILE A 79 12.51 -5.86 4.53
C ILE A 79 13.05 -5.08 5.72
N GLU A 80 14.39 -5.00 5.85
CA GLU A 80 15.04 -4.26 6.93
C GLU A 80 14.62 -2.78 6.95
N ASN A 81 14.65 -2.13 5.79
CA ASN A 81 14.25 -0.73 5.64
C ASN A 81 12.75 -0.53 5.88
N ALA A 82 11.90 -1.45 5.42
CA ALA A 82 10.45 -1.38 5.63
C ALA A 82 10.10 -1.49 7.11
N ILE A 83 10.70 -2.45 7.84
CA ILE A 83 10.46 -2.60 9.28
C ILE A 83 11.01 -1.38 10.04
N SER A 84 12.16 -0.85 9.65
CA SER A 84 12.73 0.37 10.25
C SER A 84 11.84 1.59 10.00
N PHE A 85 11.28 1.72 8.79
CA PHE A 85 10.31 2.76 8.46
C PHE A 85 9.02 2.62 9.26
N ALA A 86 8.48 1.41 9.40
CA ALA A 86 7.31 1.13 10.23
C ALA A 86 7.59 1.48 11.71
N ASN A 87 8.76 1.11 12.25
CA ASN A 87 9.17 1.51 13.61
C ASN A 87 9.12 3.02 13.80
N GLN A 88 9.70 3.77 12.86
CA GLN A 88 9.70 5.23 12.89
C GLN A 88 8.27 5.81 12.87
N LYS A 89 7.36 5.24 12.08
CA LYS A 89 5.95 5.67 12.05
C LYS A 89 5.25 5.40 13.40
N VAL A 90 5.37 4.21 13.95
CA VAL A 90 4.78 3.85 15.26
C VAL A 90 5.38 4.70 16.38
N TYR A 91 6.71 4.85 16.41
CA TYR A 91 7.42 5.65 17.41
C TYR A 91 6.98 7.11 17.39
N ASN A 92 6.92 7.73 16.21
CA ASN A 92 6.47 9.12 16.07
C ASN A 92 4.99 9.28 16.43
N ARG A 93 4.14 8.29 16.10
CA ARG A 93 2.73 8.28 16.48
C ARG A 93 2.54 8.17 18.00
N SER A 94 3.38 7.38 18.68
CA SER A 94 3.33 7.21 20.15
C SER A 94 3.57 8.51 20.92
N LYS A 95 4.25 9.48 20.29
CA LYS A 95 4.56 10.80 20.87
C LYS A 95 3.48 11.85 20.68
N GLN A 96 2.45 11.58 19.88
CA GLN A 96 1.45 12.59 19.50
C GLN A 96 0.44 12.88 20.61
N SER A 97 0.20 11.93 21.51
CA SER A 97 -0.66 12.15 22.69
C SER A 97 -0.21 11.28 23.87
N PRO A 98 -0.49 11.72 25.12
CA PRO A 98 -0.17 10.91 26.32
C PRO A 98 -0.83 9.53 26.33
N GLU A 99 -1.97 9.37 25.67
CA GLU A 99 -2.73 8.11 25.62
C GLU A 99 -2.07 7.04 24.76
N LEU A 100 -1.23 7.45 23.80
CA LEU A 100 -0.45 6.57 22.91
C LEU A 100 0.97 6.34 23.41
N TYR A 101 1.34 6.95 24.53
CA TYR A 101 2.70 6.86 25.06
C TYR A 101 3.06 5.41 25.39
N GLY A 102 4.17 4.95 24.84
CA GLY A 102 4.66 3.59 25.06
C GLY A 102 3.89 2.52 24.29
N MET A 103 3.01 2.88 23.36
CA MET A 103 2.46 1.91 22.42
C MET A 103 3.56 1.29 21.56
N GLY A 104 3.39 0.03 21.22
CA GLY A 104 4.30 -0.68 20.35
C GLY A 104 3.60 -1.87 19.69
N THR A 105 4.30 -2.54 18.81
CA THR A 105 3.76 -3.75 18.18
C THR A 105 4.88 -4.68 17.75
N THR A 106 4.62 -5.98 17.74
CA THR A 106 5.49 -6.92 17.05
C THR A 106 5.37 -6.73 15.54
N ILE A 107 6.23 -7.41 14.78
CA ILE A 107 6.00 -7.64 13.36
C ILE A 107 6.57 -9.00 12.97
N ILE A 108 5.80 -9.78 12.22
CA ILE A 108 6.30 -10.85 11.37
C ILE A 108 5.92 -10.54 9.92
N PHE A 109 6.93 -10.44 9.06
CA PHE A 109 6.80 -10.02 7.68
C PHE A 109 7.30 -11.12 6.75
N VAL A 110 6.54 -11.40 5.69
CA VAL A 110 6.92 -12.29 4.59
C VAL A 110 6.75 -11.58 3.25
N LEU A 111 7.79 -11.61 2.41
CA LEU A 111 7.76 -11.22 1.00
C LEU A 111 7.98 -12.47 0.13
N ILE A 112 7.04 -12.74 -0.76
CA ILE A 112 7.15 -13.76 -1.81
C ILE A 112 7.46 -13.06 -3.13
N ARG A 113 8.64 -13.33 -3.69
CA ARG A 113 9.07 -12.82 -5.00
C ARG A 113 9.86 -13.90 -5.73
N ASP A 114 9.55 -14.12 -7.01
CA ASP A 114 10.21 -15.10 -7.88
C ASP A 114 10.23 -16.52 -7.28
N ASP A 115 9.10 -16.98 -6.74
CA ASP A 115 8.93 -18.27 -6.05
C ASP A 115 9.85 -18.49 -4.84
N ARG A 116 10.35 -17.39 -4.27
CA ARG A 116 11.21 -17.36 -3.09
C ARG A 116 10.55 -16.58 -1.96
N VAL A 117 10.78 -17.04 -0.74
CA VAL A 117 10.23 -16.46 0.48
C VAL A 117 11.36 -15.76 1.23
N TYR A 118 11.18 -14.47 1.46
CA TYR A 118 12.05 -13.63 2.29
C TYR A 118 11.23 -13.21 3.50
N TYR A 119 11.83 -13.19 4.68
CA TYR A 119 11.11 -12.83 5.90
C TYR A 119 12.00 -12.07 6.87
N GLY A 120 11.36 -11.29 7.72
CA GLY A 120 11.98 -10.63 8.86
C GLY A 120 10.97 -10.36 9.95
N HIS A 121 11.46 -10.17 11.18
CA HIS A 121 10.60 -10.02 12.35
C HIS A 121 11.23 -9.16 13.44
N ALA A 122 10.35 -8.65 14.31
CA ALA A 122 10.70 -8.09 15.60
C ALA A 122 9.58 -8.38 16.60
N GLY A 123 9.89 -9.18 17.62
CA GLY A 123 8.94 -9.57 18.65
C GLY A 123 8.92 -11.09 18.79
N ASP A 124 7.81 -11.61 19.28
CA ASP A 124 7.56 -13.03 19.55
C ASP A 124 6.41 -13.61 18.72
N SER A 125 5.83 -12.84 17.80
CA SER A 125 5.04 -13.40 16.69
C SER A 125 5.93 -14.29 15.81
N ARG A 126 5.37 -15.40 15.32
CA ARG A 126 6.16 -16.50 14.75
C ARG A 126 5.85 -16.74 13.27
N LEU A 127 6.87 -17.21 12.57
CA LEU A 127 6.75 -17.84 11.26
C LEU A 127 7.15 -19.30 11.37
N TYR A 128 6.27 -20.19 10.92
CA TYR A 128 6.53 -21.62 10.79
C TYR A 128 6.50 -22.04 9.32
N ALA A 129 7.36 -23.00 8.98
CA ALA A 129 7.28 -23.77 7.75
C ALA A 129 6.86 -25.20 8.04
N PHE A 130 5.75 -25.61 7.44
CA PHE A 130 5.29 -26.99 7.40
C PHE A 130 5.61 -27.60 6.04
N SER A 131 6.53 -28.55 6.02
CA SER A 131 6.99 -29.24 4.81
C SER A 131 7.19 -30.72 5.11
N GLN A 132 6.74 -31.60 4.21
CA GLN A 132 6.93 -33.06 4.32
C GLN A 132 6.56 -33.63 5.71
N ASN A 133 5.42 -33.20 6.26
CA ASN A 133 4.94 -33.61 7.59
C ASN A 133 5.89 -33.25 8.76
N SER A 134 6.69 -32.20 8.58
CA SER A 134 7.54 -31.59 9.61
C SER A 134 7.16 -30.13 9.79
N LEU A 135 7.01 -29.70 11.04
CA LEU A 135 6.80 -28.30 11.40
C LEU A 135 8.13 -27.74 11.92
N LYS A 136 8.60 -26.64 11.35
CA LYS A 136 9.80 -25.94 11.77
C LYS A 136 9.48 -24.48 12.02
N GLN A 137 9.76 -23.98 13.21
CA GLN A 137 9.78 -22.54 13.47
C GLN A 137 10.98 -21.93 12.73
N LEU A 138 10.72 -20.93 11.88
CA LEU A 138 11.75 -20.23 11.11
C LEU A 138 12.31 -19.01 11.85
N THR A 139 11.50 -18.37 12.69
CA THR A 139 11.89 -17.21 13.48
C THR A 139 12.30 -17.62 14.89
N ARG A 140 12.95 -16.71 15.61
CA ARG A 140 13.27 -16.87 17.02
C ARG A 140 12.70 -15.72 17.82
N ASP A 141 11.92 -16.02 18.84
CA ASP A 141 11.24 -14.99 19.63
C ASP A 141 12.25 -14.05 20.29
N HIS A 142 12.01 -12.75 20.16
CA HIS A 142 12.73 -11.73 20.90
C HIS A 142 12.13 -11.55 22.29
N SER A 143 12.18 -12.58 23.14
CA SER A 143 11.64 -12.56 24.50
C SER A 143 12.71 -12.75 25.57
N TYR A 144 12.42 -12.30 26.79
CA TYR A 144 13.32 -12.42 27.95
C TYR A 144 13.68 -13.89 28.20
N VAL A 145 12.70 -14.79 28.12
CA VAL A 145 12.93 -16.23 28.33
C VAL A 145 13.78 -16.84 27.23
N ASN A 146 13.64 -16.41 25.97
CA ASN A 146 14.52 -16.87 24.90
C ASN A 146 15.97 -16.45 25.13
N GLN A 147 16.22 -15.23 25.64
CA GLN A 147 17.56 -14.79 26.01
C GLN A 147 18.17 -15.66 27.13
N LEU A 148 17.37 -16.12 28.09
CA LEU A 148 17.83 -17.03 29.14
C LEU A 148 18.16 -18.42 28.59
N VAL A 149 17.34 -18.94 27.66
CA VAL A 149 17.59 -20.20 26.95
C VAL A 149 18.89 -20.11 26.15
N ASP A 150 19.10 -19.01 25.41
CA ASP A 150 20.32 -18.76 24.64
C ASP A 150 21.59 -18.78 25.49
N ARG A 151 21.49 -18.21 26.70
CA ARG A 151 22.58 -18.19 27.68
C ARG A 151 22.70 -19.51 28.45
N LYS A 152 21.88 -20.51 28.15
CA LYS A 152 21.79 -21.80 28.85
C LYS A 152 21.52 -21.66 30.35
N ILE A 153 20.81 -20.60 30.74
CA ILE A 153 20.41 -20.34 32.13
C ILE A 153 19.16 -21.17 32.48
N ILE A 154 18.25 -21.33 31.53
CA ILE A 154 17.08 -22.20 31.62
C ILE A 154 16.98 -23.07 30.36
N THR A 155 16.21 -24.14 30.45
CA THR A 155 15.84 -25.00 29.32
C THR A 155 14.59 -24.48 28.60
N GLU A 156 14.37 -24.93 27.36
CA GLU A 156 13.13 -24.60 26.61
C GLU A 156 11.86 -25.01 27.38
N LYS A 157 11.91 -26.12 28.13
CA LYS A 157 10.78 -26.56 28.96
C LYS A 157 10.48 -25.61 30.11
N GLU A 158 11.52 -25.08 30.74
CA GLU A 158 11.38 -24.10 31.83
C GLU A 158 10.91 -22.73 31.31
N ALA A 159 11.28 -22.36 30.08
CA ALA A 159 10.83 -21.11 29.45
C ALA A 159 9.30 -21.04 29.33
N ILE A 160 8.65 -22.16 29.00
CA ILE A 160 7.19 -22.24 28.80
C ILE A 160 6.40 -21.88 30.09
N SER A 161 6.90 -22.29 31.25
CA SER A 161 6.26 -22.05 32.55
C SER A 161 6.87 -20.87 33.32
N HIS A 162 7.82 -20.15 32.72
CA HIS A 162 8.52 -19.06 33.39
C HIS A 162 7.57 -17.87 33.64
N PRO A 163 7.62 -17.23 34.83
CA PRO A 163 6.69 -16.13 35.18
C PRO A 163 6.84 -14.89 34.28
N ARG A 164 8.01 -14.71 33.67
CA ARG A 164 8.33 -13.60 32.74
C ARG A 164 8.28 -14.01 31.26
N ARG A 165 7.52 -15.05 30.91
CA ARG A 165 7.49 -15.59 29.53
C ARG A 165 6.90 -14.63 28.49
N ASN A 166 5.98 -13.76 28.92
CA ASN A 166 5.33 -12.76 28.05
C ASN A 166 6.14 -11.45 27.94
N GLU A 167 7.36 -11.40 28.47
CA GLU A 167 8.19 -10.18 28.38
C GLU A 167 9.00 -10.19 27.09
N ILE A 168 8.58 -9.35 26.14
CA ILE A 168 9.33 -9.13 24.91
C ILE A 168 10.50 -8.17 25.12
N THR A 169 11.50 -8.30 24.26
CA THR A 169 12.76 -7.55 24.31
C THR A 169 12.99 -6.70 23.06
N ARG A 170 12.13 -6.86 22.05
CA ARG A 170 12.16 -6.07 20.81
C ARG A 170 10.75 -5.93 20.24
N ALA A 171 10.34 -4.70 19.96
CA ALA A 171 9.09 -4.37 19.28
C ALA A 171 9.21 -2.99 18.63
N LEU A 172 8.35 -2.74 17.65
CA LEU A 172 8.26 -1.47 16.95
C LEU A 172 7.67 -0.42 17.89
N GLY A 173 8.12 0.83 17.77
CA GLY A 173 7.57 1.97 18.50
C GLY A 173 8.10 2.16 19.93
N LEU A 174 8.86 1.20 20.48
CA LEU A 174 9.43 1.32 21.83
C LEU A 174 10.67 2.23 21.88
N ALA A 175 11.39 2.35 20.76
CA ALA A 175 12.56 3.19 20.61
C ALA A 175 12.61 3.79 19.20
N ASP A 176 13.38 4.87 19.05
CA ASP A 176 13.57 5.56 17.77
C ASP A 176 14.17 4.63 16.70
N ASN A 177 15.10 3.77 17.11
CA ASN A 177 15.71 2.79 16.22
C ASN A 177 15.40 1.37 16.69
N ILE A 178 15.30 0.47 15.72
CA ILE A 178 15.12 -0.96 15.93
C ILE A 178 16.10 -1.72 15.03
N GLU A 179 16.58 -2.86 15.50
CA GLU A 179 17.36 -3.80 14.68
C GLU A 179 16.45 -5.01 14.36
N PRO A 180 15.76 -5.02 13.22
CA PRO A 180 14.93 -6.16 12.85
C PRO A 180 15.81 -7.37 12.53
N GLU A 181 15.32 -8.57 12.83
CA GLU A 181 16.00 -9.79 12.37
C GLU A 181 15.47 -10.15 10.99
N VAL A 182 16.35 -10.14 9.97
CA VAL A 182 16.01 -10.52 8.60
C VAL A 182 16.77 -11.79 8.25
N THR A 183 16.10 -12.72 7.58
CA THR A 183 16.76 -13.97 7.18
C THR A 183 17.94 -13.72 6.25
N ASN A 184 19.02 -14.48 6.39
CA ASN A 184 20.21 -14.32 5.55
C ASN A 184 20.10 -15.02 4.19
N SER A 185 19.07 -15.84 4.00
CA SER A 185 18.86 -16.62 2.78
C SER A 185 17.38 -16.83 2.53
N ALA A 186 16.96 -16.78 1.27
CA ALA A 186 15.58 -17.05 0.92
C ALA A 186 15.18 -18.49 1.26
N TYR A 187 13.99 -18.67 1.81
CA TYR A 187 13.35 -19.98 1.90
C TYR A 187 12.80 -20.38 0.53
N LEU A 188 13.05 -21.62 0.13
CA LEU A 188 12.60 -22.21 -1.13
C LEU A 188 11.47 -23.20 -0.81
N PRO A 189 10.21 -22.80 -0.97
CA PRO A 189 9.07 -23.67 -0.67
C PRO A 189 8.98 -24.81 -1.68
N ASN A 190 8.67 -26.02 -1.22
CA ASN A 190 8.27 -27.11 -2.11
C ASN A 190 6.77 -27.06 -2.41
N GLU A 191 6.33 -27.87 -3.37
CA GLU A 191 4.91 -28.08 -3.61
C GLU A 191 4.20 -28.58 -2.34
N LYS A 192 3.06 -27.98 -2.01
CA LYS A 192 2.24 -28.22 -0.82
C LYS A 192 2.85 -27.80 0.52
N ASP A 193 4.01 -27.15 0.52
CA ASP A 193 4.51 -26.50 1.73
C ASP A 193 3.50 -25.46 2.22
N ILE A 194 3.38 -25.31 3.53
CA ILE A 194 2.53 -24.31 4.18
C ILE A 194 3.41 -23.43 5.07
N LEU A 195 3.36 -22.11 4.86
CA LEU A 195 3.84 -21.16 5.83
C LEU A 195 2.68 -20.73 6.74
N LEU A 196 2.97 -20.62 8.03
CA LEU A 196 2.06 -20.10 9.05
C LEU A 196 2.72 -18.90 9.71
N LEU A 197 2.12 -17.72 9.55
CA LEU A 197 2.42 -16.55 10.37
C LEU A 197 1.39 -16.51 11.49
N CYS A 198 1.80 -16.26 12.73
CA CYS A 198 0.86 -16.11 13.84
C CYS A 198 1.32 -15.12 14.91
N SER A 199 0.35 -14.48 15.58
CA SER A 199 0.57 -13.78 16.86
C SER A 199 0.74 -14.78 18.00
N ASP A 200 1.15 -14.28 19.17
CA ASP A 200 1.47 -15.14 20.31
C ASP A 200 0.23 -15.84 20.89
N GLY A 201 -0.98 -15.28 20.69
CA GLY A 201 -2.23 -15.88 21.12
C GLY A 201 -2.52 -17.23 20.48
N LEU A 202 -1.91 -17.55 19.33
CA LEU A 202 -1.89 -18.93 18.83
C LEU A 202 -0.88 -19.79 19.59
N ASN A 203 0.42 -19.47 19.51
CA ASN A 203 1.48 -20.38 19.99
C ASN A 203 1.57 -20.49 21.52
N ASN A 204 0.99 -19.55 22.26
CA ASN A 204 0.84 -19.65 23.71
C ASN A 204 -0.27 -20.63 24.10
N MET A 205 -1.31 -20.78 23.28
CA MET A 205 -2.48 -21.62 23.55
C MET A 205 -2.40 -22.99 22.87
N VAL A 206 -1.72 -23.10 21.72
CA VAL A 206 -1.68 -24.30 20.88
C VAL A 206 -0.22 -24.72 20.72
N SER A 207 0.13 -25.91 21.22
CA SER A 207 1.48 -26.44 21.11
C SER A 207 1.88 -26.71 19.66
N ASP A 208 3.18 -26.63 19.35
CA ASP A 208 3.73 -26.99 18.03
C ASP A 208 3.26 -28.38 17.56
N SER A 209 3.10 -29.34 18.48
CA SER A 209 2.57 -30.67 18.16
C SER A 209 1.11 -30.65 17.68
N GLN A 210 0.27 -29.80 18.27
CA GLN A 210 -1.12 -29.62 17.87
C GLN A 210 -1.20 -28.84 16.55
N ILE A 211 -0.40 -27.77 16.39
CA ILE A 211 -0.28 -27.03 15.13
C ILE A 211 0.09 -28.00 14.00
N LYS A 212 1.14 -28.79 14.20
CA LYS A 212 1.57 -29.83 13.25
C LYS A 212 0.41 -30.76 12.89
N ASN A 213 -0.26 -31.34 13.89
CA ASN A 213 -1.35 -32.29 13.65
C ASN A 213 -2.50 -31.68 12.83
N ILE A 214 -2.85 -30.41 13.10
CA ILE A 214 -3.88 -29.69 12.33
C ILE A 214 -3.41 -29.51 10.87
N LEU A 215 -2.17 -29.07 10.67
CA LEU A 215 -1.61 -28.83 9.33
C LEU A 215 -1.40 -30.12 8.52
N THR A 216 -1.21 -31.27 9.17
CA THR A 216 -1.11 -32.59 8.52
C THR A 216 -2.43 -33.10 7.95
N THR A 217 -3.59 -32.58 8.38
CA THR A 217 -4.89 -33.06 7.88
C THR A 217 -5.06 -32.81 6.37
N GLU A 218 -5.93 -33.59 5.72
CA GLU A 218 -6.27 -33.41 4.28
C GLU A 218 -7.33 -32.30 4.05
N LYS A 219 -7.60 -31.48 5.07
CA LYS A 219 -8.55 -30.37 5.00
C LYS A 219 -8.03 -29.23 4.11
N ASN A 220 -8.94 -28.40 3.64
CA ASN A 220 -8.55 -27.19 2.90
C ASN A 220 -7.87 -26.16 3.85
N ILE A 221 -7.30 -25.11 3.28
CA ILE A 221 -6.48 -24.16 4.06
C ILE A 221 -7.36 -23.34 5.02
N GLU A 222 -8.60 -23.06 4.63
CA GLU A 222 -9.59 -22.33 5.40
C GLU A 222 -10.05 -23.11 6.65
N GLU A 223 -10.34 -24.40 6.50
CA GLU A 223 -10.65 -25.32 7.59
C GLU A 223 -9.48 -25.45 8.57
N LYS A 224 -8.24 -25.57 8.05
CA LYS A 224 -7.04 -25.62 8.89
C LYS A 224 -6.85 -24.34 9.70
N ALA A 225 -6.98 -23.17 9.08
CA ALA A 225 -6.88 -21.89 9.78
C ALA A 225 -7.97 -21.75 10.86
N SER A 226 -9.20 -22.17 10.53
CA SER A 226 -10.32 -22.15 11.47
C SER A 226 -10.08 -23.10 12.65
N GLU A 227 -9.49 -24.27 12.43
CA GLU A 227 -9.10 -25.20 13.48
C GLU A 227 -7.98 -24.68 14.38
N LEU A 228 -7.03 -23.93 13.84
CA LEU A 228 -6.00 -23.25 14.63
C LEU A 228 -6.63 -22.22 15.58
N ILE A 229 -7.50 -21.33 15.07
CA ILE A 229 -8.23 -20.35 15.89
C ILE A 229 -9.08 -21.05 16.96
N ASN A 230 -9.90 -22.03 16.56
CA ASN A 230 -10.78 -22.75 17.48
C ASN A 230 -10.00 -23.54 18.55
N ALA A 231 -8.84 -24.11 18.22
CA ALA A 231 -7.98 -24.76 19.18
C ALA A 231 -7.43 -23.77 20.21
N ALA A 232 -7.01 -22.58 19.79
CA ALA A 232 -6.53 -21.53 20.69
C ALA A 232 -7.65 -21.04 21.63
N ILE A 233 -8.84 -20.77 21.10
CA ILE A 233 -10.03 -20.40 21.89
C ILE A 233 -10.36 -21.50 22.91
N LYS A 234 -10.38 -22.77 22.48
CA LYS A 234 -10.71 -23.90 23.36
C LYS A 234 -9.67 -24.10 24.48
N ASN A 235 -8.41 -23.77 24.24
CA ASN A 235 -7.33 -23.88 25.22
C ASN A 235 -7.23 -22.66 26.15
N GLY A 236 -8.12 -21.67 26.00
CA GLY A 236 -8.28 -20.55 26.91
C GLY A 236 -8.68 -19.27 26.20
N GLY A 237 -8.09 -19.00 25.03
CA GLY A 237 -8.35 -17.77 24.26
C GLY A 237 -8.08 -16.50 25.07
N ILE A 238 -6.98 -16.49 25.84
CA ILE A 238 -6.67 -15.40 26.77
C ILE A 238 -6.13 -14.14 26.06
N ASP A 239 -5.74 -14.28 24.79
CA ASP A 239 -5.21 -13.20 23.96
C ASP A 239 -5.91 -13.10 22.61
N ASN A 240 -5.59 -12.04 21.86
CA ASN A 240 -5.89 -11.92 20.44
C ASN A 240 -5.17 -13.02 19.64
N ILE A 241 -5.86 -13.61 18.67
CA ILE A 241 -5.36 -14.78 17.93
C ILE A 241 -5.42 -14.44 16.45
N SER A 242 -4.26 -14.32 15.82
CA SER A 242 -4.15 -14.05 14.39
C SER A 242 -3.31 -15.09 13.68
N VAL A 243 -3.77 -15.56 12.53
CA VAL A 243 -3.09 -16.55 11.70
C VAL A 243 -3.16 -16.17 10.22
N GLN A 244 -2.06 -16.32 9.50
CA GLN A 244 -2.06 -16.35 8.03
C GLN A 244 -1.41 -17.64 7.56
N LEU A 245 -2.16 -18.43 6.79
CA LEU A 245 -1.63 -19.63 6.13
C LEU A 245 -1.40 -19.33 4.66
N ILE A 246 -0.23 -19.72 4.15
CA ILE A 246 0.14 -19.62 2.74
C ILE A 246 0.56 -21.00 2.28
N ARG A 247 -0.19 -21.61 1.35
CA ARG A 247 0.11 -22.93 0.83
C ARG A 247 0.55 -22.85 -0.62
N PHE A 248 1.69 -23.46 -0.91
CA PHE A 248 2.33 -23.38 -2.22
C PHE A 248 1.89 -24.48 -3.18
N HIS A 249 1.76 -24.14 -4.46
CA HIS A 249 1.40 -25.06 -5.55
C HIS A 249 2.22 -24.71 -6.80
N ASN A 250 2.40 -25.66 -7.71
CA ASN A 250 3.02 -25.41 -9.02
C ASN A 250 4.41 -24.73 -8.95
N ILE A 251 5.21 -25.04 -7.92
CA ILE A 251 6.52 -24.42 -7.75
C ILE A 251 7.49 -24.97 -8.80
N ASN A 252 8.03 -24.06 -9.61
CA ASN A 252 9.18 -24.33 -10.47
C ASN A 252 10.41 -23.62 -9.89
N HIS A 253 11.27 -24.36 -9.18
CA HIS A 253 12.58 -23.85 -8.74
C HIS A 253 13.57 -23.60 -9.90
N GLN A 254 13.15 -23.79 -11.15
CA GLN A 254 13.94 -23.41 -12.31
C GLN A 254 14.00 -21.88 -12.38
N TYR A 255 15.02 -21.35 -11.73
CA TYR A 255 15.58 -20.06 -12.10
C TYR A 255 16.06 -20.16 -13.55
N THR A 256 15.17 -19.92 -14.51
CA THR A 256 15.60 -19.24 -15.71
C THR A 256 15.99 -17.86 -15.24
N PRO A 257 17.28 -17.46 -15.32
CA PRO A 257 17.52 -16.03 -15.39
C PRO A 257 16.59 -15.58 -16.50
N ILE A 258 15.83 -14.52 -16.26
CA ILE A 258 15.48 -13.67 -17.38
C ILE A 258 16.84 -13.33 -17.96
N LYS A 259 17.27 -14.08 -18.98
CA LYS A 259 18.17 -13.50 -19.96
C LYS A 259 17.41 -12.25 -20.30
N ILE A 260 17.97 -11.10 -19.94
CA ILE A 260 17.56 -9.85 -20.54
C ILE A 260 17.93 -10.06 -22.01
N ASN A 261 17.08 -10.78 -22.74
CA ASN A 261 17.13 -10.95 -24.17
C ASN A 261 16.64 -9.63 -24.71
N ASN A 262 17.39 -8.56 -24.45
CA ASN A 262 17.04 -7.22 -24.84
C ASN A 262 15.55 -6.89 -24.62
N TRP A 263 14.88 -7.38 -23.57
CA TRP A 263 13.46 -7.03 -23.35
C TRP A 263 13.35 -5.59 -22.83
N GLY A 264 14.37 -5.11 -22.12
CA GLY A 264 14.56 -3.68 -21.87
C GLY A 264 14.80 -2.90 -23.16
N GLU A 265 15.69 -3.36 -24.05
CA GLU A 265 15.94 -2.72 -25.34
C GLU A 265 14.83 -2.89 -26.37
N SER A 266 13.99 -3.92 -26.29
CA SER A 266 12.89 -4.25 -27.19
C SER A 266 11.62 -3.57 -26.73
N ILE A 267 11.39 -3.40 -25.42
CA ILE A 267 10.32 -2.52 -24.92
C ILE A 267 10.73 -1.07 -25.12
N LEU A 268 11.98 -0.65 -24.85
CA LEU A 268 12.45 0.68 -25.23
C LEU A 268 12.46 0.86 -26.75
N LYS A 269 12.85 -0.12 -27.55
CA LYS A 269 12.72 -0.05 -29.02
C LYS A 269 11.27 -0.11 -29.47
N LYS A 270 10.34 -0.80 -28.81
CA LYS A 270 8.92 -0.81 -29.18
C LYS A 270 8.21 0.46 -28.71
N TYR A 271 8.69 1.09 -27.63
CA TYR A 271 8.26 2.40 -27.15
C TYR A 271 8.87 3.54 -28.00
N LEU A 272 10.12 3.39 -28.44
CA LEU A 272 10.80 4.30 -29.37
C LEU A 272 10.33 4.08 -30.82
N LEU A 273 10.13 2.85 -31.29
CA LEU A 273 9.50 2.53 -32.58
C LEU A 273 8.02 2.92 -32.57
N ASN A 274 7.30 2.83 -31.44
CA ASN A 274 5.96 3.40 -31.35
C ASN A 274 6.02 4.92 -31.37
N LYS A 275 7.05 5.57 -30.81
CA LYS A 275 7.27 7.01 -31.02
C LYS A 275 7.61 7.35 -32.46
N TRP A 276 8.44 6.57 -33.16
CA TRP A 276 8.78 6.79 -34.57
C TRP A 276 7.62 6.41 -35.51
N ALA A 277 6.82 5.39 -35.19
CA ALA A 277 5.59 5.05 -35.92
C ALA A 277 4.48 6.08 -35.64
N TYR A 278 4.45 6.67 -34.45
CA TYR A 278 3.61 7.83 -34.16
C TYR A 278 4.14 9.09 -34.83
N PHE A 279 5.46 9.28 -34.99
CA PHE A 279 6.03 10.43 -35.70
C PHE A 279 5.87 10.31 -37.22
N ILE A 280 6.09 9.13 -37.79
CA ILE A 280 5.82 8.79 -39.19
C ILE A 280 4.32 8.78 -39.43
N GLY A 281 3.53 8.28 -38.48
CA GLY A 281 2.07 8.33 -38.51
C GLY A 281 1.54 9.76 -38.46
N VAL A 282 2.09 10.63 -37.60
CA VAL A 282 1.76 12.05 -37.52
C VAL A 282 2.25 12.79 -38.76
N LEU A 283 3.38 12.42 -39.38
CA LEU A 283 3.85 13.00 -40.64
C LEU A 283 3.00 12.54 -41.84
N VAL A 284 2.59 11.27 -41.89
CA VAL A 284 1.67 10.73 -42.90
C VAL A 284 0.28 11.32 -42.70
N ILE A 285 -0.18 11.50 -41.47
CA ILE A 285 -1.42 12.21 -41.13
C ILE A 285 -1.27 13.69 -41.47
N PHE A 286 -0.14 14.36 -41.23
CA PHE A 286 0.07 15.75 -41.65
C PHE A 286 0.12 15.88 -43.17
N PHE A 287 0.65 14.89 -43.88
CA PHE A 287 0.70 14.86 -45.34
C PHE A 287 -0.68 14.58 -45.93
N ILE A 288 -1.43 13.63 -45.36
CA ILE A 288 -2.82 13.31 -45.72
C ILE A 288 -3.75 14.47 -45.34
N VAL A 289 -3.61 15.06 -44.15
CA VAL A 289 -4.34 16.25 -43.68
C VAL A 289 -3.94 17.48 -44.47
N SER A 290 -2.70 17.63 -44.94
CA SER A 290 -2.35 18.70 -45.90
C SER A 290 -3.01 18.48 -47.25
N ILE A 291 -3.05 17.24 -47.77
CA ILE A 291 -3.76 16.89 -49.01
C ILE A 291 -5.28 17.05 -48.88
N ILE A 292 -5.85 16.73 -47.71
CA ILE A 292 -7.29 16.84 -47.39
C ILE A 292 -7.67 18.29 -47.09
N LEU A 293 -6.85 19.07 -46.39
CA LEU A 293 -7.04 20.51 -46.16
C LEU A 293 -6.91 21.31 -47.45
N LEU A 294 -6.05 20.88 -48.38
CA LEU A 294 -5.99 21.40 -49.74
C LEU A 294 -7.25 21.07 -50.57
N ASN A 295 -8.09 20.13 -50.12
CA ASN A 295 -9.27 19.64 -50.84
C ASN A 295 -10.58 19.65 -50.02
N LYS A 296 -10.64 20.46 -48.94
CA LYS A 296 -11.69 20.43 -47.91
C LYS A 296 -13.11 20.14 -48.47
N LYS A 297 -13.76 19.10 -47.93
CA LYS A 297 -15.20 19.10 -47.59
C LYS A 297 -15.55 17.99 -46.59
N ASP A 298 -16.14 18.47 -45.49
CA ASP A 298 -16.92 17.87 -44.39
C ASP A 298 -17.08 16.35 -44.29
N LEU A 299 -16.84 15.80 -43.09
CA LEU A 299 -17.44 14.55 -42.60
C LEU A 299 -17.31 14.42 -41.05
N ASP A 300 -18.47 14.34 -40.39
CA ASP A 300 -18.70 14.00 -38.98
C ASP A 300 -18.56 12.50 -38.69
N ILE A 301 -18.03 12.11 -37.51
CA ILE A 301 -18.13 10.75 -36.91
C ILE A 301 -18.23 10.85 -35.36
N PRO A 302 -19.01 9.98 -34.66
CA PRO A 302 -19.67 10.29 -33.38
C PRO A 302 -19.04 9.70 -32.10
N SER A 303 -19.57 10.21 -30.98
CA SER A 303 -19.33 9.96 -29.57
C SER A 303 -19.87 8.63 -29.04
N GLU A 304 -19.08 7.91 -28.22
CA GLU A 304 -19.54 7.11 -27.07
C GLU A 304 -18.33 6.42 -26.39
N GLU A 305 -17.76 7.02 -25.33
CA GLU A 305 -17.00 6.26 -24.30
C GLU A 305 -16.66 7.08 -23.02
N TYR A 306 -17.02 8.37 -22.95
CA TYR A 306 -16.57 9.27 -21.87
C TYR A 306 -17.50 9.40 -20.65
N GLU A 307 -18.68 8.79 -20.62
CA GLU A 307 -19.65 9.04 -19.54
C GLU A 307 -19.35 8.34 -18.19
N LEU A 308 -18.43 7.37 -18.11
CA LEU A 308 -18.32 6.57 -16.88
C LEU A 308 -17.50 7.21 -15.75
N ILE A 309 -16.70 8.25 -16.03
CA ILE A 309 -15.78 8.86 -15.04
C ILE A 309 -16.46 9.96 -14.20
N ILE A 310 -17.55 10.55 -14.68
CA ILE A 310 -18.17 11.74 -14.06
C ILE A 310 -19.04 11.40 -12.82
N SER A 311 -19.49 10.15 -12.65
CA SER A 311 -20.58 9.84 -11.70
C SER A 311 -20.23 9.73 -10.20
N LYS A 312 -18.99 9.87 -9.74
CA LYS A 312 -18.63 9.57 -8.32
C LYS A 312 -17.87 10.66 -7.53
N GLY A 313 -17.88 11.91 -7.98
CA GLY A 313 -17.13 13.00 -7.35
C GLY A 313 -17.97 14.23 -6.96
N HIS A 314 -19.10 14.08 -6.26
CA HIS A 314 -19.90 15.22 -5.81
C HIS A 314 -20.02 15.25 -4.27
N LYS A 315 -19.48 16.30 -3.65
CA LYS A 315 -19.82 16.70 -2.27
C LYS A 315 -20.56 18.03 -2.36
N THR A 316 -21.84 18.04 -2.00
CA THR A 316 -22.67 19.24 -1.98
C THR A 316 -22.52 19.96 -0.64
N THR A 317 -22.17 21.25 -0.72
CA THR A 317 -22.42 22.23 0.35
C THR A 317 -23.36 23.30 -0.21
N ASN A 318 -24.12 23.97 0.67
CA ASN A 318 -25.33 24.76 0.34
C ASN A 318 -25.19 25.95 -0.64
N ASP A 319 -24.07 26.15 -1.34
CA ASP A 319 -23.85 27.25 -2.31
C ASP A 319 -23.33 26.77 -3.70
N GLY A 320 -23.67 25.55 -4.10
CA GLY A 320 -23.40 25.02 -5.44
C GLY A 320 -22.30 23.95 -5.47
N LEU A 321 -22.38 23.06 -6.48
CA LEU A 321 -21.47 21.92 -6.63
C LEU A 321 -20.00 22.36 -6.66
N LEU A 322 -19.18 21.73 -5.83
CA LEU A 322 -17.72 21.78 -5.89
C LEU A 322 -17.23 20.50 -6.57
N MET A 323 -16.43 20.64 -7.64
CA MET A 323 -15.76 19.51 -8.27
C MET A 323 -14.35 19.33 -7.69
N ILE A 324 -13.93 18.07 -7.56
CA ILE A 324 -12.61 17.72 -7.03
C ILE A 324 -11.76 17.18 -8.16
N TYR A 325 -10.63 17.85 -8.40
CA TYR A 325 -9.66 17.47 -9.42
C TYR A 325 -8.43 16.80 -8.79
N PRO A 326 -7.96 15.65 -9.32
CA PRO A 326 -6.72 15.03 -8.87
C PRO A 326 -5.51 15.74 -9.50
N TYR A 327 -5.02 16.79 -8.83
CA TYR A 327 -3.85 17.53 -9.30
C TYR A 327 -2.56 16.76 -9.05
N LYS A 328 -1.75 16.54 -10.08
CA LYS A 328 -0.47 15.85 -9.97
C LYS A 328 0.61 16.77 -9.38
N ILE A 329 1.08 16.43 -8.19
CA ILE A 329 2.10 17.15 -7.43
C ILE A 329 3.41 17.19 -8.22
N LYS A 330 4.06 18.36 -8.22
CA LYS A 330 5.37 18.60 -8.79
C LYS A 330 6.42 18.77 -7.71
N LYS A 331 7.69 18.63 -8.09
CA LYS A 331 8.85 18.67 -7.18
C LYS A 331 8.91 19.88 -6.24
N SER A 332 8.42 21.03 -6.65
CA SER A 332 8.46 22.27 -5.87
C SER A 332 7.14 22.57 -5.14
N ASP A 333 6.10 21.77 -5.32
CA ASP A 333 4.78 22.08 -4.80
C ASP A 333 4.74 21.96 -3.27
N ASN A 334 3.98 22.85 -2.65
CA ASN A 334 3.62 22.83 -1.24
C ASN A 334 2.23 23.46 -1.09
N TYR A 335 1.69 23.45 0.14
CA TYR A 335 0.35 23.99 0.36
C TYR A 335 0.22 25.46 -0.01
N GLU A 336 1.26 26.27 0.19
CA GLU A 336 1.28 27.70 -0.14
C GLU A 336 1.18 27.93 -1.65
N LEU A 337 2.01 27.24 -2.44
CA LEU A 337 2.04 27.36 -3.90
C LEU A 337 0.76 26.83 -4.55
N ILE A 338 0.22 25.72 -4.03
CA ILE A 338 -1.05 25.18 -4.53
C ILE A 338 -2.23 26.06 -4.09
N SER A 339 -2.21 26.58 -2.86
CA SER A 339 -3.21 27.53 -2.37
C SER A 339 -3.26 28.77 -3.25
N GLU A 340 -2.11 29.29 -3.65
CA GLU A 340 -2.01 30.43 -4.56
C GLU A 340 -2.45 30.08 -5.99
N LYS A 341 -2.07 28.90 -6.49
CA LYS A 341 -2.41 28.44 -7.85
C LYS A 341 -3.91 28.18 -8.02
N PHE A 342 -4.54 27.52 -7.06
CA PHE A 342 -5.97 27.17 -7.10
C PHE A 342 -6.87 28.16 -6.34
N LYS A 343 -6.28 29.24 -5.81
CA LYS A 343 -6.95 30.31 -5.05
C LYS A 343 -7.82 29.81 -3.90
N VAL A 344 -7.36 28.78 -3.19
CA VAL A 344 -8.12 28.09 -2.13
C VAL A 344 -7.38 28.18 -0.81
N GLY A 345 -8.09 28.31 0.31
CA GLY A 345 -7.47 28.36 1.63
C GLY A 345 -6.70 27.07 1.97
N ILE A 346 -5.51 27.21 2.56
CA ILE A 346 -4.71 26.06 3.06
C ILE A 346 -5.51 25.17 4.02
N PRO A 347 -6.32 25.69 4.97
CA PRO A 347 -7.13 24.84 5.85
C PRO A 347 -8.10 23.93 5.09
N PHE A 348 -8.73 24.46 4.04
CA PHE A 348 -9.65 23.68 3.19
C PHE A 348 -8.90 22.68 2.29
N LEU A 349 -7.74 23.04 1.76
CA LEU A 349 -6.88 22.10 1.05
C LEU A 349 -6.44 20.93 1.95
N LYS A 350 -6.11 21.22 3.21
CA LYS A 350 -5.78 20.19 4.21
C LYS A 350 -6.99 19.34 4.57
N SER A 351 -8.18 19.92 4.71
CA SER A 351 -9.40 19.15 5.01
C SER A 351 -9.84 18.23 3.85
N LEU A 352 -9.57 18.61 2.60
CA LEU A 352 -9.75 17.75 1.43
C LEU A 352 -8.71 16.62 1.33
N ASN A 353 -7.55 16.80 1.97
CA ASN A 353 -6.41 15.89 1.91
C ASN A 353 -5.91 15.58 3.33
N PRO A 354 -6.75 15.00 4.20
CA PRO A 354 -6.44 14.85 5.64
C PRO A 354 -5.23 13.94 5.91
N ASN A 355 -4.89 13.07 4.95
CA ASN A 355 -3.78 12.12 5.05
C ASN A 355 -2.52 12.60 4.31
N MET A 356 -2.49 13.84 3.82
CA MET A 356 -1.33 14.38 3.13
C MET A 356 -0.41 15.11 4.10
N TYR A 357 0.69 14.44 4.45
CA TYR A 357 1.70 14.94 5.38
C TYR A 357 2.95 15.49 4.67
N GLU A 358 3.15 15.12 3.41
CA GLU A 358 4.29 15.55 2.58
C GLU A 358 3.89 15.65 1.09
N PHE A 359 4.51 16.57 0.35
CA PHE A 359 4.32 16.75 -1.09
C PHE A 359 5.31 15.88 -1.87
N ILE A 360 4.85 14.73 -2.33
CA ILE A 360 5.66 13.79 -3.11
C ILE A 360 5.36 13.99 -4.61
N GLU A 361 6.41 14.31 -5.39
CA GLU A 361 6.29 14.49 -6.84
C GLU A 361 5.64 13.29 -7.53
N GLY A 362 4.62 13.53 -8.34
CA GLY A 362 3.89 12.52 -9.09
C GLY A 362 2.65 11.97 -8.41
N MET A 363 2.47 12.18 -7.10
CA MET A 363 1.23 11.85 -6.38
C MET A 363 0.11 12.86 -6.72
N HIS A 364 -1.14 12.50 -6.41
CA HIS A 364 -2.29 13.37 -6.68
C HIS A 364 -2.82 14.03 -5.40
N LEU A 365 -2.93 15.35 -5.42
CA LEU A 365 -3.58 16.19 -4.42
C LEU A 365 -5.00 16.52 -4.90
N LYS A 366 -6.00 16.31 -4.04
CA LYS A 366 -7.37 16.71 -4.33
C LYS A 366 -7.48 18.22 -4.21
N VAL A 367 -7.73 18.90 -5.32
CA VAL A 367 -7.95 20.35 -5.34
C VAL A 367 -9.36 20.67 -5.80
N PRO A 368 -10.02 21.68 -5.23
CA PRO A 368 -11.32 22.08 -5.69
C PRO A 368 -11.20 22.90 -6.97
N ILE A 369 -12.09 22.63 -7.92
CA ILE A 369 -12.20 23.35 -9.18
C ILE A 369 -13.67 23.71 -9.42
N GLN A 370 -13.89 24.72 -10.24
CA GLN A 370 -15.23 25.07 -10.70
C GLN A 370 -15.68 24.12 -11.80
N GLU A 371 -14.85 23.94 -12.83
CA GLU A 371 -15.19 23.13 -14.01
C GLU A 371 -13.98 22.58 -14.76
N ILE A 372 -14.18 21.48 -15.50
CA ILE A 372 -13.28 21.08 -16.59
C ILE A 372 -13.97 21.50 -17.89
N TYR A 373 -13.41 22.48 -18.56
CA TYR A 373 -13.96 23.05 -19.79
C TYR A 373 -13.19 22.53 -21.01
N ILE A 374 -13.89 22.09 -22.04
CA ILE A 374 -13.26 21.65 -23.30
C ILE A 374 -13.31 22.82 -24.28
N VAL A 375 -12.14 23.28 -24.74
CA VAL A 375 -12.01 24.38 -25.70
C VAL A 375 -12.76 24.06 -26.99
N GLN A 376 -13.62 24.97 -27.42
CA GLN A 376 -14.41 24.95 -28.64
C GLN A 376 -13.77 25.80 -29.75
N GLY A 377 -14.32 25.69 -30.97
CA GLY A 377 -13.74 26.23 -32.20
C GLY A 377 -13.41 27.72 -32.19
N ASP A 378 -14.30 28.53 -31.59
CA ASP A 378 -14.20 29.99 -31.59
C ASP A 378 -13.76 30.55 -30.23
N ASP A 379 -13.31 29.67 -29.32
CA ASP A 379 -12.93 30.10 -27.99
C ASP A 379 -11.58 30.83 -28.00
N ASP A 380 -11.60 31.98 -27.34
CA ASP A 380 -10.39 32.61 -26.83
C ASP A 380 -10.44 32.63 -25.29
N ILE A 381 -9.27 32.76 -24.68
CA ILE A 381 -9.14 32.70 -23.23
C ILE A 381 -9.84 33.86 -22.51
N GLN A 382 -10.08 34.99 -23.20
CA GLN A 382 -10.82 36.12 -22.65
C GLN A 382 -12.32 35.81 -22.59
N LEU A 383 -12.88 35.19 -23.64
CA LEU A 383 -14.28 34.73 -23.66
C LEU A 383 -14.55 33.70 -22.55
N ILE A 384 -13.63 32.74 -22.35
CA ILE A 384 -13.72 31.76 -21.26
C ILE A 384 -13.61 32.45 -19.89
N SER A 385 -12.67 33.38 -19.74
CA SER A 385 -12.50 34.20 -18.53
C SER A 385 -13.80 34.93 -18.17
N ASP A 386 -14.43 35.58 -19.14
CA ASP A 386 -15.66 36.34 -18.97
C ASP A 386 -16.85 35.40 -18.67
N GLN A 387 -16.95 34.27 -19.37
CA GLN A 387 -18.00 33.27 -19.17
C GLN A 387 -18.02 32.73 -17.74
N PHE A 388 -16.85 32.41 -17.19
CA PHE A 388 -16.75 31.84 -15.84
C PHE A 388 -16.55 32.89 -14.75
N ASN A 389 -16.43 34.17 -15.12
CA ASN A 389 -16.15 35.29 -14.23
C ASN A 389 -14.90 35.03 -13.35
N ILE A 390 -13.83 34.59 -13.99
CA ILE A 390 -12.53 34.26 -13.37
C ILE A 390 -11.45 35.03 -14.12
N ASN A 391 -10.43 35.53 -13.41
CA ASN A 391 -9.32 36.19 -14.06
C ASN A 391 -8.60 35.24 -15.02
N LEU A 392 -8.43 35.64 -16.29
CA LEU A 392 -7.72 34.85 -17.30
C LEU A 392 -6.33 34.37 -16.84
N ILE A 393 -5.62 35.17 -16.04
CA ILE A 393 -4.28 34.83 -15.52
C ILE A 393 -4.38 33.62 -14.60
N ASP A 394 -5.43 33.52 -13.80
CA ASP A 394 -5.63 32.38 -12.90
C ASP A 394 -5.95 31.11 -13.69
N ILE A 395 -6.73 31.21 -14.77
CA ILE A 395 -6.99 30.08 -15.68
C ILE A 395 -5.67 29.62 -16.33
N MET A 396 -4.86 30.55 -16.83
CA MET A 396 -3.56 30.24 -17.43
C MET A 396 -2.59 29.61 -16.43
N GLN A 397 -2.57 30.10 -15.19
CA GLN A 397 -1.68 29.62 -14.12
C GLN A 397 -2.00 28.18 -13.72
N VAL A 398 -3.28 27.82 -13.57
CA VAL A 398 -3.70 26.45 -13.22
C VAL A 398 -3.37 25.45 -14.33
N ASN A 399 -3.55 25.87 -15.58
CA ASN A 399 -3.38 25.03 -16.77
C ASN A 399 -1.97 25.09 -17.38
N GLU A 400 -1.08 25.89 -16.78
CA GLU A 400 0.35 25.96 -17.06
C GLU A 400 0.69 26.24 -18.52
N PHE A 401 -0.03 27.17 -19.14
CA PHE A 401 0.28 27.63 -20.48
C PHE A 401 0.47 29.14 -20.50
N CYS A 402 1.44 29.59 -21.29
CA CYS A 402 1.90 30.99 -21.30
C CYS A 402 1.49 31.74 -22.58
N ASP A 403 0.78 31.09 -23.49
CA ASP A 403 0.32 31.66 -24.75
C ASP A 403 -1.21 31.81 -24.73
N TYR A 404 -1.76 32.80 -25.43
CA TYR A 404 -3.21 33.05 -25.44
C TYR A 404 -3.96 32.17 -26.45
N LYS A 405 -3.27 31.25 -27.14
CA LYS A 405 -3.84 30.39 -28.18
C LYS A 405 -4.34 29.09 -27.56
N LEU A 406 -5.64 28.92 -27.65
CA LEU A 406 -6.30 27.69 -27.24
C LEU A 406 -6.34 26.71 -28.40
N THR A 407 -6.14 25.44 -28.10
CA THR A 407 -6.30 24.35 -29.07
C THR A 407 -7.66 23.73 -28.82
N VAL A 408 -8.52 23.70 -29.84
CA VAL A 408 -9.83 23.06 -29.78
C VAL A 408 -9.70 21.61 -29.29
N GLY A 409 -10.56 21.20 -28.38
CA GLY A 409 -10.55 19.89 -27.73
C GLY A 409 -9.60 19.78 -26.54
N ARG A 410 -8.80 20.83 -26.24
CA ARG A 410 -8.00 20.86 -25.01
C ARG A 410 -8.90 21.00 -23.80
N GLU A 411 -8.67 20.18 -22.78
CA GLU A 411 -9.27 20.36 -21.46
C GLU A 411 -8.57 21.49 -20.69
N LEU A 412 -9.39 22.39 -20.13
CA LEU A 412 -8.99 23.49 -19.26
C LEU A 412 -9.63 23.32 -17.90
N ILE A 413 -8.80 23.33 -16.88
CA ILE A 413 -9.22 23.38 -15.49
C ILE A 413 -9.61 24.82 -15.16
N ILE A 414 -10.88 25.03 -14.84
CA ILE A 414 -11.42 26.32 -14.44
C ILE A 414 -11.35 26.41 -12.90
N PRO A 415 -10.52 27.29 -12.32
CA PRO A 415 -10.39 27.42 -10.86
C PRO A 415 -11.66 27.99 -10.21
N LEU A 416 -11.68 28.08 -8.88
CA LEU A 416 -12.82 28.68 -8.17
C LEU A 416 -12.89 30.20 -8.37
N ALA A 417 -14.10 30.73 -8.62
CA ALA A 417 -14.34 32.18 -8.67
C ALA A 417 -14.23 32.87 -7.29
N GLY A 418 -13.79 34.14 -7.28
CA GLY A 418 -13.52 34.98 -6.10
C GLY A 418 -14.56 34.94 -4.98
N ASN A 419 -15.85 34.93 -5.32
CA ASN A 419 -16.93 34.98 -4.35
C ASN A 419 -17.09 33.66 -3.55
N LYS A 420 -16.65 32.52 -4.09
CA LYS A 420 -16.63 31.21 -3.39
C LYS A 420 -15.38 31.04 -2.52
N ILE A 421 -14.34 31.83 -2.79
CA ILE A 421 -13.05 31.79 -2.08
C ILE A 421 -13.18 32.42 -0.69
N GLU A 422 -14.03 33.44 -0.51
CA GLU A 422 -14.25 34.08 0.79
C GLU A 422 -15.02 33.20 1.79
N THR A 423 -15.95 32.38 1.32
CA THR A 423 -16.71 31.42 2.14
C THR A 423 -15.84 30.24 2.59
N LEU A 424 -14.89 29.80 1.75
CA LEU A 424 -13.95 28.70 2.03
C LEU A 424 -12.65 29.14 2.73
N LYS A 425 -12.42 30.46 2.86
CA LYS A 425 -11.32 31.01 3.67
C LYS A 425 -11.70 31.20 5.15
N LYS A 426 -13.00 31.22 5.49
CA LYS A 426 -13.51 31.47 6.85
C LYS A 426 -13.81 30.21 7.67
N ASN A 427 -13.81 29.02 7.06
CA ASN A 427 -14.11 27.74 7.73
C ASN A 427 -12.89 26.84 7.82
#